data_AF-A0A1F9RW67-F1
#
_entry.id   AF-A0A1F9RW67-F1
#
_cell.length_a   1.000
_cell.length_b   1.000
_cell.length_c   1.000
_cell.angle_alpha   90.00
_cell.angle_beta   90.00
_cell.angle_gamma   90.00
#
_symmetry.space_group_name_H-M   'P 1'
#
loop_
_entity.id
_entity.type
_entity.pdbx_description
1 polymer ?
#
loop_
_entity_poly.entity_id
_entity_poly.type
_entity_poly.pdbx_seq_one_letter_code
_entity_poly.pdbx_strand_id
1 'polypeptide(L)'
;MKPKQSSAFSCAVAAAFALVAVFAITGTARAADQAEKVGATTCVGCHAEYGSFSKSIHGKAWPSRQKIAFEQSCETCHGAGSLHANSGGDKSNPDFATIKKPTALTVADQSAICLSCHKKEKELMAWGTGAHKQNGVSCLKCHSMHKGEGKAQLAKSETETCLNCHKNKRADLQLASHHPILEGKMGCTGCHNPHGGVEANLKADSLEETCFKCHADKAGPYAFEHPPVGESCANCHKPHGSQNAYLLKQAQPFLCMRCHKWPHVERSNGVNATSITNLEQRSRCTDCHHEIHGSDRHAAFKN
;
A
#
# COMPACT_ATOMS: atom_id res chain seq x y z
N MET A 1 -31.06 17.21 -64.07
CA MET A 1 -29.89 17.27 -64.96
C MET A 1 -29.01 18.44 -64.52
N LYS A 2 -27.80 18.19 -64.02
CA LYS A 2 -26.75 19.23 -63.89
C LYS A 2 -26.49 19.81 -65.29
N PRO A 3 -26.12 21.11 -65.48
CA PRO A 3 -24.78 21.56 -65.09
C PRO A 3 -24.55 23.09 -64.96
N LYS A 4 -23.26 23.41 -64.73
CA LYS A 4 -22.47 24.59 -65.15
C LYS A 4 -22.22 25.72 -64.14
N GLN A 5 -20.92 25.82 -63.85
CA GLN A 5 -20.16 26.94 -63.32
C GLN A 5 -20.20 28.15 -64.26
N SER A 6 -20.05 29.37 -63.71
CA SER A 6 -18.96 30.30 -64.06
C SER A 6 -19.12 31.67 -63.35
N SER A 7 -18.01 32.15 -62.77
CA SER A 7 -17.48 33.55 -62.67
C SER A 7 -18.44 34.69 -62.29
N ALA A 8 -18.07 35.74 -61.55
CA ALA A 8 -16.88 36.23 -60.85
C ALA A 8 -17.35 37.60 -60.29
N PHE A 9 -16.87 38.10 -59.16
CA PHE A 9 -16.68 39.55 -58.98
C PHE A 9 -15.79 39.85 -57.76
N SER A 10 -14.85 40.75 -58.01
CA SER A 10 -13.80 41.29 -57.16
C SER A 10 -14.26 41.80 -55.79
N CYS A 11 -13.36 41.68 -54.80
CA CYS A 11 -12.94 42.83 -54.00
C CYS A 11 -11.59 42.53 -53.33
N ALA A 12 -10.56 43.25 -53.77
CA ALA A 12 -9.29 43.37 -53.09
C ALA A 12 -9.42 44.43 -52.00
N VAL A 13 -9.04 44.12 -50.75
CA VAL A 13 -8.59 45.11 -49.77
C VAL A 13 -7.55 44.50 -48.83
N ALA A 14 -6.33 45.06 -48.92
CA ALA A 14 -5.29 45.23 -47.92
C ALA A 14 -4.79 44.03 -47.09
N ALA A 15 -3.69 43.43 -47.55
CA ALA A 15 -2.71 42.79 -46.67
C ALA A 15 -1.72 43.86 -46.16
N ALA A 16 -1.77 44.17 -44.87
CA ALA A 16 -0.78 45.00 -44.20
C ALA A 16 -0.41 44.38 -42.85
N PHE A 17 0.87 44.00 -42.74
CA PHE A 17 1.70 43.94 -41.53
C PHE A 17 1.13 43.27 -40.26
N ALA A 18 1.58 42.03 -40.01
CA ALA A 18 1.88 41.56 -38.66
C ALA A 18 2.94 40.44 -38.71
N LEU A 19 4.16 40.78 -39.12
CA LEU A 19 5.36 40.00 -38.82
C LEU A 19 5.81 40.42 -37.41
N VAL A 20 5.14 39.89 -36.38
CA VAL A 20 5.62 40.00 -35.00
C VAL A 20 6.24 38.67 -34.61
N ALA A 21 7.56 38.74 -34.49
CA ALA A 21 8.49 37.80 -33.91
C ALA A 21 7.90 36.81 -32.90
N VAL A 22 7.85 35.53 -33.28
CA VAL A 22 7.88 34.41 -32.33
C VAL A 22 9.34 34.24 -31.91
N PHE A 23 9.79 35.03 -30.94
CA PHE A 23 11.08 34.83 -30.28
C PHE A 23 10.87 34.17 -28.91
N ALA A 24 11.48 32.98 -28.78
CA ALA A 24 12.03 32.38 -27.56
C ALA A 24 11.09 32.08 -26.38
N ILE A 25 10.53 30.86 -26.37
CA ILE A 25 10.29 30.07 -25.14
C ILE A 25 11.05 28.73 -25.25
N THR A 26 12.33 28.78 -25.62
CA THR A 26 13.17 27.57 -25.78
C THR A 26 14.37 27.51 -24.82
N GLY A 27 14.55 28.51 -23.95
CA GLY A 27 15.76 28.66 -23.14
C GLY A 27 15.93 27.67 -21.99
N THR A 28 14.85 27.21 -21.36
CA THR A 28 14.94 26.36 -20.17
C THR A 28 15.01 24.86 -20.49
N ALA A 29 14.35 24.42 -21.56
CA ALA A 29 14.37 23.01 -21.97
C ALA A 29 15.73 22.60 -22.56
N ARG A 30 16.45 23.53 -23.20
CA ARG A 30 17.72 23.22 -23.87
C ARG A 30 18.89 22.98 -22.91
N ALA A 31 18.88 23.60 -21.72
CA ALA A 31 19.99 23.46 -20.77
C ALA A 31 20.04 22.05 -20.14
N ALA A 32 18.90 21.50 -19.70
CA ALA A 32 18.87 20.18 -19.06
C ALA A 32 19.35 19.03 -19.97
N ASP A 33 19.13 19.13 -21.29
CA ASP A 33 19.58 18.14 -22.28
C ASP A 33 21.10 18.19 -22.57
N GLN A 34 21.81 19.22 -22.10
CA GLN A 34 23.26 19.35 -22.23
C GLN A 34 24.02 18.90 -20.97
N ALA A 35 23.31 18.49 -19.91
CA ALA A 35 23.95 18.07 -18.68
C ALA A 35 24.59 16.68 -18.82
N GLU A 36 25.89 16.60 -18.55
CA GLU A 36 26.65 15.37 -18.41
C GLU A 36 26.69 14.86 -16.97
N LYS A 37 26.98 13.56 -16.83
CA LYS A 37 27.18 12.90 -15.54
C LYS A 37 28.55 13.25 -14.96
N VAL A 38 28.59 13.71 -13.70
CA VAL A 38 29.83 14.14 -13.03
C VAL A 38 30.30 13.20 -11.93
N GLY A 39 29.48 12.19 -11.61
CA GLY A 39 29.85 11.15 -10.67
C GLY A 39 29.59 11.48 -9.20
N ALA A 40 29.39 10.42 -8.40
CA ALA A 40 29.05 10.50 -6.99
C ALA A 40 30.14 11.16 -6.15
N THR A 41 31.41 11.02 -6.52
CA THR A 41 32.53 11.66 -5.81
C THR A 41 32.40 13.18 -5.84
N THR A 42 32.01 13.75 -6.99
CA THR A 42 31.71 15.18 -7.13
C THR A 42 30.54 15.59 -6.23
N CYS A 43 29.47 14.78 -6.20
CA CYS A 43 28.30 15.07 -5.37
C CYS A 43 28.63 15.07 -3.87
N VAL A 44 29.30 14.04 -3.37
CA VAL A 44 29.62 13.90 -1.94
C VAL A 44 30.74 14.84 -1.49
N GLY A 45 31.54 15.37 -2.41
CA GLY A 45 32.52 16.43 -2.13
C GLY A 45 31.86 17.68 -1.55
N CYS A 46 30.67 18.05 -2.07
CA CYS A 46 29.88 19.16 -1.53
C CYS A 46 28.79 18.69 -0.55
N HIS A 47 28.20 17.52 -0.76
CA HIS A 47 27.15 16.94 0.09
C HIS A 47 27.67 15.78 0.94
N ALA A 48 28.62 16.07 1.81
CA ALA A 48 29.30 15.08 2.64
C ALA A 48 28.33 14.29 3.54
N GLU A 49 27.19 14.86 3.91
CA GLU A 49 26.16 14.21 4.72
C GLU A 49 25.58 12.95 4.08
N TYR A 50 25.63 12.84 2.74
CA TYR A 50 25.17 11.67 2.00
C TYR A 50 26.27 10.65 1.71
N GLY A 51 27.51 10.85 2.15
CA GLY A 51 28.61 9.90 1.91
C GLY A 51 28.34 8.49 2.45
N SER A 52 27.52 8.37 3.49
CA SER A 52 27.10 7.09 4.07
C SER A 52 26.12 6.30 3.19
N PHE A 53 25.54 6.92 2.16
CA PHE A 53 24.54 6.30 1.29
C PHE A 53 25.07 5.09 0.51
N SER A 54 26.38 5.03 0.25
CA SER A 54 27.06 3.84 -0.30
C SER A 54 26.82 2.57 0.53
N LYS A 55 26.55 2.71 1.83
CA LYS A 55 26.28 1.61 2.77
C LYS A 55 24.80 1.20 2.80
N SER A 56 23.92 1.98 2.19
CA SER A 56 22.48 1.70 2.12
C SER A 56 22.20 0.44 1.29
N ILE A 57 20.94 -0.02 1.31
CA ILE A 57 20.50 -1.13 0.47
C ILE A 57 20.71 -0.81 -1.02
N HIS A 58 20.42 0.42 -1.45
CA HIS A 58 20.61 0.82 -2.85
C HIS A 58 22.10 0.93 -3.21
N GLY A 59 22.90 1.54 -2.32
CA GLY A 59 24.36 1.61 -2.48
C GLY A 59 25.00 0.24 -2.72
N LYS A 60 24.53 -0.79 -1.99
CA LYS A 60 24.98 -2.19 -2.12
C LYS A 60 24.35 -2.93 -3.31
N ALA A 61 23.10 -2.61 -3.66
CA ALA A 61 22.35 -3.31 -4.72
C ALA A 61 22.76 -2.89 -6.14
N TRP A 62 23.28 -1.68 -6.34
CA TRP A 62 23.67 -1.20 -7.66
C TRP A 62 24.76 -2.04 -8.35
N PRO A 63 25.94 -2.27 -7.74
CA PRO A 63 26.98 -3.06 -8.39
C PRO A 63 26.55 -4.52 -8.55
N SER A 64 25.80 -5.06 -7.59
CA SER A 64 25.44 -6.48 -7.55
C SER A 64 24.25 -6.86 -8.43
N ARG A 65 23.26 -5.98 -8.61
CA ARG A 65 22.03 -6.28 -9.37
C ARG A 65 21.91 -5.48 -10.66
N GLN A 66 22.29 -4.20 -10.63
CA GLN A 66 22.13 -3.30 -11.78
C GLN A 66 23.43 -3.13 -12.58
N LYS A 67 24.57 -3.64 -12.07
CA LYS A 67 25.92 -3.42 -12.61
C LYS A 67 26.25 -1.94 -12.77
N ILE A 68 25.74 -1.11 -11.87
CA ILE A 68 26.00 0.34 -11.81
C ILE A 68 27.06 0.56 -10.75
N ALA A 69 28.18 1.21 -11.12
CA ALA A 69 29.18 1.61 -10.14
C ALA A 69 28.61 2.69 -9.22
N PHE A 70 29.05 2.74 -7.96
CA PHE A 70 28.59 3.78 -7.02
C PHE A 70 28.83 5.18 -7.58
N GLU A 71 29.92 5.38 -8.34
CA GLU A 71 30.22 6.64 -9.00
C GLU A 71 29.09 7.11 -9.94
N GLN A 72 28.34 6.22 -10.56
CA GLN A 72 27.27 6.60 -11.50
C GLN A 72 25.88 6.69 -10.86
N SER A 73 25.80 6.56 -9.54
CA SER A 73 24.58 6.14 -8.87
C SER A 73 23.64 7.27 -8.44
N CYS A 74 24.16 8.40 -7.95
CA CYS A 74 23.33 9.55 -7.53
C CYS A 74 22.44 10.03 -8.69
N GLU A 75 23.04 10.08 -9.87
CA GLU A 75 22.45 10.63 -11.09
C GLU A 75 21.40 9.69 -11.72
N THR A 76 21.23 8.45 -11.21
CA THR A 76 20.13 7.58 -11.65
C THR A 76 18.77 8.06 -11.14
N CYS A 77 18.75 8.75 -10.00
CA CYS A 77 17.53 9.32 -9.42
C CYS A 77 17.47 10.84 -9.61
N HIS A 78 18.63 11.50 -9.52
CA HIS A 78 18.75 12.94 -9.57
C HIS A 78 18.94 13.49 -11.00
N GLY A 79 19.23 12.64 -12.00
CA GLY A 79 19.60 13.11 -13.33
C GLY A 79 21.05 13.60 -13.41
N ALA A 80 21.50 13.97 -14.60
CA ALA A 80 22.86 14.43 -14.84
C ALA A 80 23.15 15.75 -14.09
N GLY A 81 24.28 15.80 -13.38
CA GLY A 81 24.56 16.85 -12.39
C GLY A 81 25.55 17.94 -12.81
N SER A 82 26.16 17.89 -14.01
CA SER A 82 27.22 18.85 -14.41
C SER A 82 26.85 20.31 -14.30
N LEU A 83 25.69 20.71 -14.82
CA LEU A 83 25.22 22.09 -14.75
C LEU A 83 24.99 22.55 -13.30
N HIS A 84 24.38 21.69 -12.48
CA HIS A 84 24.24 21.93 -11.04
C HIS A 84 25.60 22.04 -10.34
N ALA A 85 26.53 21.12 -10.59
CA ALA A 85 27.86 21.14 -9.98
C ALA A 85 28.64 22.41 -10.36
N ASN A 86 28.57 22.83 -11.64
CA ASN A 86 29.24 24.02 -12.15
C ASN A 86 28.65 25.33 -11.59
N SER A 87 27.38 25.31 -11.18
CA SER A 87 26.76 26.47 -10.53
C SER A 87 27.31 26.75 -9.11
N GLY A 88 28.05 25.81 -8.52
CA GLY A 88 28.77 26.04 -7.25
C GLY A 88 27.91 26.40 -6.04
N GLY A 89 26.60 26.09 -6.08
CA GLY A 89 25.67 26.45 -5.01
C GLY A 89 24.91 27.76 -5.23
N ASP A 90 25.15 28.47 -6.34
CA ASP A 90 24.42 29.68 -6.68
C ASP A 90 22.98 29.35 -7.11
N LYS A 91 22.05 29.51 -6.16
CA LYS A 91 20.61 29.27 -6.38
C LYS A 91 19.97 30.27 -7.35
N SER A 92 20.62 31.40 -7.63
CA SER A 92 20.12 32.37 -8.60
C SER A 92 20.45 31.94 -10.04
N ASN A 93 21.45 31.07 -10.22
CA ASN A 93 21.76 30.48 -11.50
C ASN A 93 20.67 29.46 -11.89
N PRO A 94 20.02 29.60 -13.07
CA PRO A 94 19.03 28.63 -13.54
C PRO A 94 19.59 27.20 -13.64
N ASP A 95 20.89 27.05 -13.88
CA ASP A 95 21.57 25.76 -13.96
C ASP A 95 21.56 25.00 -12.63
N PHE A 96 21.46 25.69 -11.48
CA PHE A 96 21.39 25.06 -10.16
C PHE A 96 20.16 24.14 -10.03
N ALA A 97 19.04 24.50 -10.66
CA ALA A 97 17.78 23.77 -10.59
C ALA A 97 17.65 22.64 -11.63
N THR A 98 18.67 22.40 -12.45
CA THR A 98 18.65 21.35 -13.49
C THR A 98 18.70 19.94 -12.90
N ILE A 99 19.27 19.76 -11.72
CA ILE A 99 19.27 18.48 -11.01
C ILE A 99 17.90 18.21 -10.39
N LYS A 100 17.40 16.98 -10.56
CA LYS A 100 16.11 16.58 -10.00
C LYS A 100 16.21 16.50 -8.48
N LYS A 101 15.26 17.13 -7.80
CA LYS A 101 14.98 16.91 -6.38
C LYS A 101 13.73 16.03 -6.27
N PRO A 102 13.84 14.71 -6.04
CA PRO A 102 12.70 13.79 -6.12
C PRO A 102 11.50 14.24 -5.27
N THR A 103 11.72 14.74 -4.06
CA THR A 103 10.63 15.20 -3.18
C THR A 103 9.86 16.43 -3.69
N ALA A 104 10.39 17.15 -4.69
CA ALA A 104 9.75 18.31 -5.29
C ALA A 104 9.06 17.98 -6.64
N LEU A 105 9.22 16.75 -7.14
CA LEU A 105 8.57 16.32 -8.37
C LEU A 105 7.10 15.96 -8.13
N THR A 106 6.34 15.80 -9.21
CA THR A 106 4.97 15.28 -9.14
C THR A 106 4.94 13.85 -8.58
N VAL A 107 3.80 13.41 -8.06
CA VAL A 107 3.62 12.02 -7.55
C VAL A 107 3.96 10.98 -8.62
N ALA A 108 3.58 11.25 -9.88
CA ALA A 108 3.84 10.37 -11.01
C ALA A 108 5.35 10.29 -11.29
N ASP A 109 6.03 11.43 -11.36
CA ASP A 109 7.47 11.48 -11.64
C ASP A 109 8.32 10.88 -10.51
N GLN A 110 7.92 11.11 -9.25
CA GLN A 110 8.52 10.46 -8.09
C GLN A 110 8.47 8.94 -8.23
N SER A 111 7.29 8.41 -8.58
CA SER A 111 7.09 6.97 -8.71
C SER A 111 7.79 6.42 -9.96
N ALA A 112 7.85 7.18 -11.05
CA ALA A 112 8.49 6.78 -12.30
C ALA A 112 10.00 6.52 -12.13
N ILE A 113 10.68 7.32 -11.31
CA ILE A 113 12.10 7.10 -10.96
C ILE A 113 12.27 5.69 -10.37
N CYS A 114 11.47 5.34 -9.36
CA CYS A 114 11.57 4.05 -8.68
C CYS A 114 11.16 2.89 -9.60
N LEU A 115 10.08 3.07 -10.36
CA LEU A 115 9.53 2.04 -11.24
C LEU A 115 10.41 1.78 -12.47
N SER A 116 11.32 2.69 -12.83
CA SER A 116 12.31 2.42 -13.89
C SER A 116 13.14 1.16 -13.62
N CYS A 117 13.37 0.82 -12.34
CA CYS A 117 14.06 -0.40 -11.92
C CYS A 117 13.11 -1.40 -11.24
N HIS A 118 12.21 -0.96 -10.37
CA HIS A 118 11.42 -1.84 -9.50
C HIS A 118 10.12 -2.36 -10.12
N LYS A 119 9.75 -1.96 -11.34
CA LYS A 119 8.48 -2.36 -11.98
C LYS A 119 8.26 -3.87 -12.10
N LYS A 120 9.33 -4.68 -12.09
CA LYS A 120 9.26 -6.14 -12.24
C LYS A 120 9.24 -6.90 -10.91
N GLU A 121 9.28 -6.21 -9.77
CA GLU A 121 9.20 -6.86 -8.46
C GLU A 121 7.81 -7.46 -8.26
N LYS A 122 7.74 -8.69 -7.72
CA LYS A 122 6.48 -9.41 -7.50
C LYS A 122 5.47 -8.58 -6.70
N GLU A 123 5.94 -7.91 -5.65
CA GLU A 123 5.10 -7.09 -4.79
C GLU A 123 4.51 -5.87 -5.51
N LEU A 124 5.11 -5.42 -6.62
CA LEU A 124 4.67 -4.24 -7.38
C LEU A 124 3.80 -4.57 -8.60
N MET A 125 3.50 -5.85 -8.85
CA MET A 125 2.71 -6.28 -10.01
C MET A 125 1.33 -5.59 -10.06
N ALA A 126 0.70 -5.41 -8.90
CA ALA A 126 -0.59 -4.75 -8.77
C ALA A 126 -0.50 -3.22 -8.54
N TRP A 127 0.70 -2.61 -8.57
CA TRP A 127 0.86 -1.18 -8.30
C TRP A 127 0.03 -0.30 -9.24
N GLY A 128 -0.09 -0.71 -10.50
CA GLY A 128 -0.86 0.03 -11.51
C GLY A 128 -2.32 0.29 -11.11
N THR A 129 -2.94 -0.65 -10.40
CA THR A 129 -4.34 -0.63 -9.96
C THR A 129 -4.48 -0.47 -8.44
N GLY A 130 -3.39 -0.55 -7.69
CA GLY A 130 -3.39 -0.48 -6.23
C GLY A 130 -3.93 0.83 -5.67
N ALA A 131 -4.63 0.74 -4.54
CA ALA A 131 -5.34 1.88 -3.94
C ALA A 131 -4.43 3.07 -3.63
N HIS A 132 -3.19 2.85 -3.18
CA HIS A 132 -2.26 3.93 -2.88
C HIS A 132 -1.91 4.75 -4.12
N LYS A 133 -1.61 4.11 -5.25
CA LYS A 133 -1.37 4.81 -6.52
C LYS A 133 -2.61 5.59 -6.96
N GLN A 134 -3.79 4.95 -6.91
CA GLN A 134 -5.05 5.58 -7.31
C GLN A 134 -5.41 6.81 -6.46
N ASN A 135 -4.94 6.85 -5.21
CA ASN A 135 -5.12 7.98 -4.29
C ASN A 135 -3.92 8.95 -4.28
N GLY A 136 -3.04 8.90 -5.29
CA GLY A 136 -1.94 9.86 -5.44
C GLY A 136 -0.84 9.72 -4.38
N VAL A 137 -0.65 8.54 -3.81
CA VAL A 137 0.46 8.27 -2.88
C VAL A 137 1.70 7.85 -3.68
N SER A 138 2.79 8.60 -3.56
CA SER A 138 4.09 8.26 -4.16
C SER A 138 4.88 7.28 -3.30
N CYS A 139 5.87 6.62 -3.89
CA CYS A 139 6.80 5.72 -3.17
C CYS A 139 7.50 6.45 -2.01
N LEU A 140 7.90 7.72 -2.22
CA LEU A 140 8.63 8.52 -1.24
C LEU A 140 7.77 8.97 -0.05
N LYS A 141 6.46 8.76 -0.08
CA LYS A 141 5.61 9.03 1.08
C LYS A 141 5.84 8.04 2.22
N CYS A 142 6.29 6.82 1.88
CA CYS A 142 6.60 5.76 2.83
C CYS A 142 8.11 5.48 2.90
N HIS A 143 8.77 5.41 1.74
CA HIS A 143 10.18 5.09 1.61
C HIS A 143 11.06 6.34 1.65
N SER A 144 12.24 6.23 2.26
CA SER A 144 13.26 7.28 2.29
C SER A 144 14.59 6.70 1.87
N MET A 145 15.21 7.32 0.87
CA MET A 145 16.47 6.84 0.29
C MET A 145 17.69 7.31 1.08
N HIS A 146 17.61 8.43 1.79
CA HIS A 146 18.74 8.99 2.52
C HIS A 146 18.66 8.79 4.03
N LYS A 147 17.45 8.63 4.57
CA LYS A 147 17.20 8.50 6.01
C LYS A 147 16.40 7.25 6.38
N GLY A 148 16.13 6.38 5.41
CA GLY A 148 15.33 5.19 5.63
C GLY A 148 16.11 4.10 6.36
N GLU A 149 15.42 3.37 7.23
CA GLU A 149 16.01 2.28 8.00
C GLU A 149 15.52 0.89 7.53
N GLY A 150 16.32 -0.13 7.82
CA GLY A 150 16.00 -1.52 7.49
C GLY A 150 15.96 -1.83 5.99
N LYS A 151 15.49 -3.03 5.64
CA LYS A 151 15.44 -3.49 4.24
C LYS A 151 14.42 -2.73 3.39
N ALA A 152 13.32 -2.31 4.00
CA ALA A 152 12.26 -1.55 3.33
C ALA A 152 12.59 -0.05 3.20
N GLN A 153 13.64 0.44 3.88
CA GLN A 153 14.05 1.85 3.83
C GLN A 153 12.90 2.81 4.17
N LEU A 154 12.12 2.48 5.21
CA LEU A 154 11.00 3.33 5.63
C LEU A 154 11.52 4.53 6.41
N ALA A 155 10.88 5.68 6.24
CA ALA A 155 11.22 6.90 6.98
C ALA A 155 10.82 6.84 8.47
N LYS A 156 9.89 5.95 8.81
CA LYS A 156 9.34 5.70 10.14
C LYS A 156 9.18 4.19 10.33
N SER A 157 8.81 3.75 11.53
CA SER A 157 8.38 2.36 11.71
C SER A 157 7.23 1.99 10.77
N GLU A 158 7.09 0.71 10.42
CA GLU A 158 6.01 0.24 9.54
C GLU A 158 4.63 0.64 10.08
N THR A 159 4.38 0.36 11.37
CA THR A 159 3.12 0.69 12.03
C THR A 159 2.83 2.19 11.97
N GLU A 160 3.80 3.05 12.30
CA GLU A 160 3.58 4.50 12.26
C GLU A 160 3.37 5.00 10.83
N THR A 161 4.10 4.45 9.86
CA THR A 161 3.97 4.79 8.43
C THR A 161 2.52 4.59 7.97
N CYS A 162 1.92 3.44 8.27
CA CYS A 162 0.54 3.13 7.89
C CYS A 162 -0.47 3.96 8.69
N LEU A 163 -0.32 4.01 10.02
CA LEU A 163 -1.32 4.60 10.92
C LEU A 163 -1.35 6.14 10.89
N ASN A 164 -0.39 6.80 10.23
CA ASN A 164 -0.45 8.24 9.97
C ASN A 164 -1.66 8.61 9.10
N CYS A 165 -2.04 7.76 8.14
CA CYS A 165 -3.20 7.96 7.28
C CYS A 165 -4.37 7.06 7.71
N HIS A 166 -4.11 5.79 8.06
CA HIS A 166 -5.15 4.81 8.43
C HIS A 166 -5.61 4.96 9.89
N LYS A 167 -6.16 6.13 10.23
CA LYS A 167 -6.58 6.49 11.60
C LYS A 167 -7.66 5.56 12.16
N ASN A 168 -8.57 5.07 11.32
CA ASN A 168 -9.59 4.10 11.76
C ASN A 168 -8.96 2.79 12.22
N LYS A 169 -7.87 2.36 11.57
CA LYS A 169 -7.13 1.15 11.98
C LYS A 169 -6.31 1.37 13.24
N ARG A 170 -5.84 2.59 13.45
CA ARG A 170 -5.24 2.99 14.73
C ARG A 170 -6.25 2.85 15.87
N ALA A 171 -7.49 3.28 15.65
CA ALA A 171 -8.56 3.13 16.65
C ALA A 171 -8.96 1.67 16.86
N ASP A 172 -9.14 0.88 15.78
CA ASP A 172 -9.43 -0.56 15.89
C ASP A 172 -8.36 -1.29 16.73
N LEU A 173 -7.08 -1.02 16.47
CA LEU A 173 -5.95 -1.63 17.20
C LEU A 173 -5.85 -1.22 18.68
N GLN A 174 -6.55 -0.16 19.11
CA GLN A 174 -6.59 0.24 20.51
C GLN A 174 -7.71 -0.47 21.30
N LEU A 175 -8.55 -1.26 20.63
CA LEU A 175 -9.63 -1.99 21.29
C LEU A 175 -9.08 -3.18 22.10
N ALA A 176 -9.89 -3.64 23.06
CA ALA A 176 -9.50 -4.66 24.04
C ALA A 176 -8.98 -5.96 23.40
N SER A 177 -9.51 -6.36 22.26
CA SER A 177 -8.98 -7.47 21.46
C SER A 177 -8.50 -6.93 20.12
N HIS A 178 -7.23 -7.15 19.81
CA HIS A 178 -6.60 -6.80 18.52
C HIS A 178 -5.48 -7.81 18.22
N HIS A 179 -5.05 -7.89 16.97
CA HIS A 179 -3.81 -8.59 16.63
C HIS A 179 -2.61 -7.80 17.17
N PRO A 180 -1.50 -8.44 17.58
CA PRO A 180 -0.43 -7.80 18.35
C PRO A 180 0.52 -6.92 17.51
N ILE A 181 -0.05 -5.95 16.78
CA ILE A 181 0.64 -5.00 15.90
C ILE A 181 1.26 -3.86 16.73
N LEU A 182 0.56 -3.39 17.76
CA LEU A 182 1.06 -2.30 18.62
C LEU A 182 2.19 -2.78 19.54
N GLU A 183 2.17 -4.06 19.90
CA GLU A 183 3.19 -4.76 20.66
C GLU A 183 4.41 -5.14 19.79
N GLY A 184 4.37 -4.87 18.48
CA GLY A 184 5.48 -5.12 17.56
C GLY A 184 5.75 -6.59 17.28
N LYS A 185 4.82 -7.50 17.61
CA LYS A 185 4.96 -8.94 17.32
C LYS A 185 4.62 -9.28 15.87
N MET A 186 3.92 -8.38 15.19
CA MET A 186 3.63 -8.45 13.76
C MET A 186 3.47 -7.06 13.16
N GLY A 187 3.51 -6.96 11.84
CA GLY A 187 3.30 -5.72 11.09
C GLY A 187 2.06 -5.77 10.21
N CYS A 188 1.61 -4.62 9.72
CA CYS A 188 0.50 -4.50 8.76
C CYS A 188 0.75 -5.34 7.50
N THR A 189 2.01 -5.37 7.07
CA THR A 189 2.51 -6.15 5.93
C THR A 189 2.57 -7.65 6.20
N GLY A 190 2.25 -8.12 7.41
CA GLY A 190 1.99 -9.54 7.65
C GLY A 190 0.78 -10.04 6.84
N CYS A 191 -0.23 -9.17 6.68
CA CYS A 191 -1.46 -9.48 5.96
C CYS A 191 -1.58 -8.71 4.64
N HIS A 192 -1.16 -7.44 4.59
CA HIS A 192 -1.37 -6.56 3.45
C HIS A 192 -0.14 -6.39 2.56
N ASN A 193 -0.35 -6.23 1.26
CA ASN A 193 0.64 -5.69 0.33
C ASN A 193 0.34 -4.20 0.09
N PRO A 194 1.13 -3.25 0.65
CA PRO A 194 0.88 -1.82 0.50
C PRO A 194 1.08 -1.33 -0.94
N HIS A 195 1.66 -2.14 -1.81
CA HIS A 195 1.85 -1.83 -3.22
C HIS A 195 0.67 -2.26 -4.10
N GLY A 196 -0.36 -2.89 -3.52
CA GLY A 196 -1.53 -3.35 -4.25
C GLY A 196 -1.72 -4.86 -4.15
N GLY A 197 -2.96 -5.30 -4.21
CA GLY A 197 -3.34 -6.70 -4.29
C GLY A 197 -4.71 -6.84 -4.94
N VAL A 198 -5.23 -8.05 -5.01
CA VAL A 198 -6.53 -8.32 -5.64
C VAL A 198 -7.66 -7.91 -4.70
N GLU A 199 -7.80 -8.61 -3.58
CA GLU A 199 -8.83 -8.34 -2.58
C GLU A 199 -8.24 -7.57 -1.40
N ALA A 200 -8.78 -6.38 -1.12
CA ALA A 200 -8.40 -5.53 0.03
C ALA A 200 -6.87 -5.30 0.20
N ASN A 201 -6.10 -5.42 -0.89
CA ASN A 201 -4.65 -5.43 -0.88
C ASN A 201 -4.03 -6.47 0.06
N LEU A 202 -4.58 -7.67 0.13
CA LEU A 202 -3.99 -8.79 0.86
C LEU A 202 -2.77 -9.36 0.15
N LYS A 203 -1.91 -10.06 0.90
CA LYS A 203 -0.73 -10.78 0.39
C LYS A 203 -1.04 -12.17 -0.15
N ALA A 204 -2.15 -12.77 0.26
CA ALA A 204 -2.66 -14.00 -0.33
C ALA A 204 -3.79 -13.66 -1.31
N ASP A 205 -4.30 -14.67 -2.00
CA ASP A 205 -5.34 -14.46 -3.00
C ASP A 205 -6.72 -14.25 -2.37
N SER A 206 -6.91 -14.70 -1.11
CA SER A 206 -8.11 -14.48 -0.31
C SER A 206 -7.81 -14.09 1.15
N LEU A 207 -8.87 -13.68 1.87
CA LEU A 207 -8.82 -13.45 3.31
C LEU A 207 -8.47 -14.74 4.06
N GLU A 208 -9.09 -15.85 3.70
CA GLU A 208 -8.97 -17.14 4.38
C GLU A 208 -7.54 -17.68 4.26
N GLU A 209 -6.96 -17.65 3.05
CA GLU A 209 -5.56 -18.01 2.85
C GLU A 209 -4.61 -17.11 3.65
N THR A 210 -4.94 -15.82 3.79
CA THR A 210 -4.15 -14.91 4.61
C THR A 210 -4.20 -15.31 6.09
N CYS A 211 -5.38 -15.69 6.60
CA CYS A 211 -5.56 -16.16 7.97
C CYS A 211 -4.80 -17.47 8.23
N PHE A 212 -4.91 -18.44 7.31
CA PHE A 212 -4.32 -19.77 7.45
C PHE A 212 -2.79 -19.81 7.42
N LYS A 213 -2.14 -18.75 6.93
CA LYS A 213 -0.67 -18.60 7.07
C LYS A 213 -0.20 -18.64 8.51
N CYS A 214 -1.05 -18.29 9.47
CA CYS A 214 -0.76 -18.40 10.91
C CYS A 214 -1.75 -19.32 11.64
N HIS A 215 -3.03 -19.31 11.26
CA HIS A 215 -4.09 -20.14 11.84
C HIS A 215 -4.30 -21.43 11.02
N ALA A 216 -3.20 -22.15 10.75
CA ALA A 216 -3.22 -23.35 9.91
C ALA A 216 -4.08 -24.47 10.51
N ASP A 217 -4.22 -24.48 11.84
CA ASP A 217 -5.09 -25.41 12.56
C ASP A 217 -6.58 -25.17 12.30
N LYS A 218 -6.93 -24.06 11.63
CA LYS A 218 -8.28 -23.68 11.20
C LYS A 218 -8.50 -23.88 9.69
N ALA A 219 -7.45 -24.26 8.97
CA ALA A 219 -7.54 -24.55 7.55
C ALA A 219 -8.21 -25.92 7.37
N GLY A 220 -9.45 -25.93 6.90
CA GLY A 220 -10.15 -27.15 6.53
C GLY A 220 -9.49 -27.88 5.33
N PRO A 221 -10.16 -28.88 4.75
CA PRO A 221 -11.54 -29.26 5.03
C PRO A 221 -11.66 -30.11 6.29
N TYR A 222 -12.72 -29.86 7.07
CA TYR A 222 -13.10 -30.75 8.17
C TYR A 222 -14.20 -31.71 7.72
N ALA A 223 -14.32 -32.88 8.34
CA ALA A 223 -15.43 -33.80 8.06
C ALA A 223 -16.81 -33.17 8.37
N PHE A 224 -16.84 -32.28 9.36
CA PHE A 224 -18.00 -31.51 9.78
C PHE A 224 -17.62 -30.03 9.87
N GLU A 225 -17.80 -29.29 8.79
CA GLU A 225 -17.53 -27.85 8.74
C GLU A 225 -18.67 -27.04 9.36
N HIS A 226 -18.31 -25.93 10.02
CA HIS A 226 -19.28 -24.90 10.37
C HIS A 226 -19.39 -23.93 9.17
N PRO A 227 -20.52 -23.92 8.43
CA PRO A 227 -20.58 -23.28 7.11
C PRO A 227 -20.08 -21.82 7.05
N PRO A 228 -20.38 -20.93 8.02
CA PRO A 228 -19.87 -19.56 8.00
C PRO A 228 -18.35 -19.44 7.99
N VAL A 229 -17.62 -20.45 8.48
CA VAL A 229 -16.15 -20.48 8.54
C VAL A 229 -15.54 -20.84 7.18
N GLY A 230 -16.16 -21.76 6.45
CA GLY A 230 -15.77 -22.10 5.08
C GLY A 230 -16.06 -20.97 4.08
N GLU A 231 -17.06 -20.13 4.38
CA GLU A 231 -17.40 -18.96 3.56
C GLU A 231 -16.48 -17.76 3.81
N SER A 232 -16.39 -17.30 5.06
CA SER A 232 -15.44 -16.25 5.41
C SER A 232 -15.16 -16.12 6.90
N CYS A 233 -13.88 -15.99 7.25
CA CYS A 233 -13.44 -15.68 8.61
C CYS A 233 -14.05 -14.36 9.14
N ALA A 234 -14.28 -13.40 8.24
CA ALA A 234 -14.84 -12.10 8.58
C ALA A 234 -16.32 -12.15 8.94
N ASN A 235 -17.03 -13.28 8.74
CA ASN A 235 -18.42 -13.40 9.18
C ASN A 235 -18.56 -13.21 10.70
N CYS A 236 -17.56 -13.71 11.45
CA CYS A 236 -17.50 -13.64 12.91
C CYS A 236 -16.42 -12.70 13.42
N HIS A 237 -15.27 -12.56 12.74
CA HIS A 237 -14.12 -11.80 13.24
C HIS A 237 -13.97 -10.40 12.62
N LYS A 238 -13.42 -9.48 13.42
CA LYS A 238 -12.90 -8.16 13.02
C LYS A 238 -11.36 -8.21 13.07
N PRO A 239 -10.65 -8.44 11.96
CA PRO A 239 -9.21 -8.75 11.98
C PRO A 239 -8.31 -7.62 12.53
N HIS A 240 -8.81 -6.38 12.62
CA HIS A 240 -8.03 -5.26 13.13
C HIS A 240 -8.26 -4.98 14.62
N GLY A 241 -9.43 -5.36 15.14
CA GLY A 241 -9.76 -5.14 16.54
C GLY A 241 -11.25 -5.13 16.84
N SER A 242 -11.59 -5.52 18.07
CA SER A 242 -12.93 -5.57 18.60
C SER A 242 -12.97 -5.29 20.10
N GLN A 243 -14.10 -4.76 20.56
CA GLN A 243 -14.40 -4.67 21.99
C GLN A 243 -14.67 -6.05 22.61
N ASN A 244 -15.07 -7.03 21.79
CA ASN A 244 -15.32 -8.39 22.22
C ASN A 244 -14.03 -9.21 22.14
N ALA A 245 -13.87 -10.17 23.07
CA ALA A 245 -12.76 -11.11 23.06
C ALA A 245 -12.66 -11.89 21.73
N TYR A 246 -11.45 -12.36 21.40
CA TYR A 246 -11.15 -13.14 20.19
C TYR A 246 -11.54 -12.41 18.89
N LEU A 247 -11.45 -11.08 18.87
CA LEU A 247 -11.78 -10.26 17.71
C LEU A 247 -13.22 -10.41 17.22
N LEU A 248 -14.16 -10.89 18.04
CA LEU A 248 -15.52 -11.18 17.57
C LEU A 248 -16.30 -9.90 17.23
N LYS A 249 -17.09 -9.91 16.16
CA LYS A 249 -18.00 -8.80 15.79
C LYS A 249 -19.06 -8.53 16.86
N GLN A 250 -19.44 -9.56 17.61
CA GLN A 250 -20.43 -9.50 18.67
C GLN A 250 -20.07 -10.47 19.79
N ALA A 251 -20.40 -10.13 21.03
CA ALA A 251 -20.23 -11.04 22.16
C ALA A 251 -21.18 -12.24 22.06
N GLN A 252 -20.76 -13.38 22.61
CA GLN A 252 -21.63 -14.51 22.87
C GLN A 252 -22.63 -14.17 24.00
N PRO A 253 -23.83 -14.79 24.01
CA PRO A 253 -24.34 -15.77 23.04
C PRO A 253 -24.89 -15.15 21.74
N PHE A 254 -25.02 -13.83 21.70
CA PHE A 254 -25.74 -13.15 20.62
C PHE A 254 -25.11 -13.31 19.24
N LEU A 255 -23.79 -13.50 19.13
CA LEU A 255 -23.15 -13.82 17.86
C LEU A 255 -23.77 -15.07 17.19
N CYS A 256 -23.95 -16.14 17.98
CA CYS A 256 -24.51 -17.40 17.51
C CYS A 256 -26.00 -17.27 17.20
N MET A 257 -26.72 -16.50 18.02
CA MET A 257 -28.17 -16.28 17.85
C MET A 257 -28.56 -15.50 16.59
N ARG A 258 -27.58 -14.95 15.85
CA ARG A 258 -27.84 -14.34 14.54
C ARG A 258 -28.25 -15.37 13.49
N CYS A 259 -27.84 -16.63 13.68
CA CYS A 259 -28.12 -17.73 12.75
C CYS A 259 -28.89 -18.85 13.45
N HIS A 260 -28.58 -19.15 14.71
CA HIS A 260 -29.23 -20.20 15.48
C HIS A 260 -30.38 -19.65 16.32
N LYS A 261 -31.61 -20.15 16.11
CA LYS A 261 -32.70 -19.91 17.07
C LYS A 261 -32.40 -20.66 18.36
N TRP A 262 -32.62 -20.05 19.52
CA TRP A 262 -32.31 -20.65 20.84
C TRP A 262 -32.95 -22.05 20.97
N PRO A 263 -32.18 -23.16 20.93
CA PRO A 263 -32.78 -24.49 20.86
C PRO A 263 -33.15 -25.06 22.24
N HIS A 264 -32.62 -24.49 23.33
CA HIS A 264 -32.67 -25.12 24.65
C HIS A 264 -33.99 -24.90 25.43
N VAL A 265 -35.09 -24.57 24.74
CA VAL A 265 -36.43 -24.54 25.36
C VAL A 265 -37.13 -25.90 25.26
N GLU A 266 -36.56 -26.88 24.55
CA GLU A 266 -37.13 -28.22 24.48
C GLU A 266 -36.37 -29.24 25.33
N ARG A 267 -36.95 -29.50 26.52
CA ARG A 267 -36.93 -30.79 27.23
C ARG A 267 -35.59 -31.29 27.78
N SER A 268 -34.90 -30.50 28.60
CA SER A 268 -34.09 -31.09 29.67
C SER A 268 -35.01 -31.65 30.77
N ASN A 269 -35.32 -32.95 30.70
CA ASN A 269 -35.78 -33.78 31.82
C ASN A 269 -36.85 -33.19 32.77
N GLY A 270 -37.98 -32.72 32.22
CA GLY A 270 -39.12 -32.31 33.04
C GLY A 270 -38.91 -31.03 33.85
N VAL A 271 -37.86 -30.27 33.55
CA VAL A 271 -37.62 -28.98 34.18
C VAL A 271 -38.38 -27.91 33.40
N ASN A 272 -39.46 -27.39 34.00
CA ASN A 272 -40.28 -26.34 33.41
C ASN A 272 -39.44 -25.06 33.17
N ALA A 273 -39.67 -24.39 32.03
CA ALA A 273 -38.96 -23.19 31.58
C ALA A 273 -39.00 -22.00 32.56
N THR A 274 -39.79 -22.09 33.63
CA THR A 274 -39.84 -21.13 34.73
C THR A 274 -38.73 -21.30 35.77
N SER A 275 -37.90 -22.36 35.70
CA SER A 275 -36.80 -22.58 36.66
C SER A 275 -35.40 -22.30 36.11
N ILE A 276 -35.29 -21.68 34.93
CA ILE A 276 -34.00 -21.25 34.35
C ILE A 276 -33.51 -20.02 35.13
N THR A 277 -33.11 -20.23 36.38
CA THR A 277 -32.59 -19.19 37.25
C THR A 277 -31.16 -18.84 36.81
N ASN A 278 -31.04 -17.76 36.05
CA ASN A 278 -29.87 -16.86 35.95
C ASN A 278 -28.53 -17.39 35.40
N LEU A 279 -28.29 -18.70 35.28
CA LEU A 279 -26.98 -19.25 34.90
C LEU A 279 -26.82 -19.51 33.39
N GLU A 280 -27.86 -20.04 32.74
CA GLU A 280 -27.81 -20.43 31.31
C GLU A 280 -27.87 -19.22 30.35
N GLN A 281 -28.48 -18.10 30.76
CA GLN A 281 -28.44 -16.85 29.99
C GLN A 281 -27.06 -16.18 29.99
N ARG A 282 -26.14 -16.63 30.85
CA ARG A 282 -24.75 -16.14 30.96
C ARG A 282 -23.71 -17.13 30.44
N SER A 283 -24.13 -18.34 30.07
CA SER A 283 -23.22 -19.41 29.61
C SER A 283 -22.75 -19.11 28.19
N ARG A 284 -21.44 -19.22 27.92
CA ARG A 284 -20.94 -19.04 26.56
C ARG A 284 -21.32 -20.30 25.79
N CYS A 285 -21.86 -20.15 24.58
CA CYS A 285 -22.20 -21.30 23.73
C CYS A 285 -21.00 -22.26 23.57
N THR A 286 -19.79 -21.69 23.52
CA THR A 286 -18.53 -22.43 23.40
C THR A 286 -18.09 -23.20 24.64
N ASP A 287 -18.75 -23.05 25.79
CA ASP A 287 -18.46 -23.86 26.98
C ASP A 287 -18.86 -25.33 26.74
N CYS A 288 -19.91 -25.55 25.94
CA CYS A 288 -20.33 -26.88 25.48
C CYS A 288 -19.98 -27.12 23.99
N HIS A 289 -20.11 -26.10 23.14
CA HIS A 289 -19.86 -26.18 21.69
C HIS A 289 -18.45 -25.68 21.35
N HIS A 290 -17.40 -26.44 21.68
CA HIS A 290 -16.02 -25.95 21.56
C HIS A 290 -15.42 -26.03 20.14
N GLU A 291 -15.96 -26.85 19.22
CA GLU A 291 -15.42 -27.04 17.85
C GLU A 291 -16.11 -26.13 16.80
N ILE A 292 -16.30 -24.85 17.12
CA ILE A 292 -17.02 -23.87 16.27
C ILE A 292 -16.37 -23.55 14.92
N HIS A 293 -15.13 -24.01 14.69
CA HIS A 293 -14.41 -23.83 13.43
C HIS A 293 -14.49 -25.04 12.50
N GLY A 294 -15.15 -26.12 12.94
CA GLY A 294 -15.21 -27.40 12.25
C GLY A 294 -14.53 -28.51 13.07
N SER A 295 -14.92 -29.75 12.78
CA SER A 295 -14.46 -30.96 13.47
C SER A 295 -14.37 -32.15 12.52
N ASP A 296 -13.38 -33.01 12.73
CA ASP A 296 -13.30 -34.32 12.05
C ASP A 296 -13.97 -35.45 12.83
N ARG A 297 -14.46 -35.17 14.04
CA ARG A 297 -14.87 -36.21 15.01
C ARG A 297 -16.33 -36.12 15.40
N HIS A 298 -16.94 -34.92 15.39
CA HIS A 298 -18.28 -34.72 15.91
C HIS A 298 -19.20 -34.05 14.89
N ALA A 299 -20.26 -34.76 14.50
CA ALA A 299 -21.29 -34.27 13.57
C ALA A 299 -22.19 -33.18 14.16
N ALA A 300 -22.09 -32.90 15.47
CA ALA A 300 -22.96 -31.98 16.21
C ALA A 300 -22.85 -30.50 15.78
N PHE A 301 -21.92 -30.17 14.87
CA PHE A 301 -21.68 -28.80 14.39
C PHE A 301 -22.20 -28.54 12.96
N LYS A 302 -22.91 -29.51 12.36
CA LYS A 302 -23.41 -29.39 10.98
C LYS A 302 -24.56 -28.39 10.81
N ASN A 303 -25.30 -28.06 11.88
CA ASN A 303 -26.55 -27.29 11.81
C ASN A 303 -26.69 -26.25 12.93
#